data_AF-A0AAU0F7M8-F1
#
_entry.id   AF-A0AAU0F7M8-F1
#
_cell.length_a   1.000
_cell.length_b   1.000
_cell.length_c   1.000
_cell.angle_alpha   90.00
_cell.angle_beta   90.00
_cell.angle_gamma   90.00
#
_symmetry.space_group_name_H-M   'P 1'
#
loop_
_entity.id
_entity.type
_entity.pdbx_description
1 polymer ?
#
loop_
_entity_poly.entity_id
_entity_poly.type
_entity_poly.pdbx_seq_one_letter_code
_entity_poly.pdbx_strand_id
1 'polypeptide(L)' 'MKTHLYIYGFLVFIFILYNAWFQVEDEKLNTIINILLSSILFLYIGYLAYIALKKIKKASKK' A
#
# COMPACT_ATOMS: atom_id res chain seq x y z
N MET A 1 -4.88 11.74 -8.05
CA MET A 1 -5.61 11.00 -6.99
C MET A 1 -6.10 9.70 -7.56
N LYS A 2 -6.96 9.71 -8.60
CA LYS A 2 -7.45 8.50 -9.28
C LYS A 2 -6.33 7.51 -9.66
N THR A 3 -5.28 7.98 -10.34
CA THR A 3 -4.11 7.14 -10.71
C THR A 3 -3.45 6.47 -9.51
N HIS A 4 -3.25 7.21 -8.41
CA HIS A 4 -2.63 6.65 -7.21
C HIS A 4 -3.53 5.65 -6.49
N LEU A 5 -4.85 5.83 -6.55
CA LEU A 5 -5.82 4.85 -6.04
C LEU A 5 -5.75 3.54 -6.83
N TYR A 6 -5.61 3.60 -8.16
CA TYR A 6 -5.41 2.39 -8.97
C TYR A 6 -4.09 1.69 -8.63
N ILE A 7 -2.99 2.44 -8.47
CA ILE A 7 -1.69 1.88 -8.05
C ILE A 7 -1.81 1.21 -6.68
N TYR A 8 -2.47 1.88 -5.72
CA TYR A 8 -2.67 1.30 -4.39
C TYR A 8 -3.54 0.04 -4.43
N GLY A 9 -4.63 0.06 -5.20
CA GLY A 9 -5.48 -1.11 -5.40
C GLY A 9 -4.71 -2.28 -6.03
N PHE A 10 -3.82 -2.01 -6.99
CA PHE A 10 -2.95 -3.03 -7.58
C PHE A 10 -1.95 -3.61 -6.56
N LEU A 11 -1.35 -2.77 -5.71
CA LEU A 11 -0.47 -3.24 -4.63
C LEU A 11 -1.22 -4.14 -3.62
N VAL A 12 -2.44 -3.76 -3.24
CA VAL A 12 -3.30 -4.56 -2.36
C VAL A 12 -3.67 -5.88 -3.03
N PHE A 13 -4.00 -5.86 -4.32
CA PHE A 13 -4.31 -7.06 -5.08
C PHE A 13 -3.13 -8.05 -5.09
N ILE A 14 -1.91 -7.57 -5.33
CA ILE A 14 -0.69 -8.41 -5.25
C ILE A 14 -0.52 -9.00 -3.84
N PHE A 15 -0.72 -8.19 -2.79
CA PHE A 15 -0.58 -8.66 -1.41
C PHE A 15 -1.57 -9.77 -1.08
N ILE A 16 -2.83 -9.63 -1.51
CA ILE A 16 -3.86 -10.66 -1.34
C ILE A 16 -3.51 -11.90 -2.15
N LEU A 17 -3.13 -11.75 -3.41
CA LEU A 17 -2.77 -12.87 -4.29
C LEU A 17 -1.61 -13.67 -3.68
N TYR A 18 -0.59 -12.98 -3.16
CA TYR A 18 0.53 -13.60 -2.47
C TYR A 18 0.07 -14.42 -1.26
N ASN A 19 -0.69 -13.82 -0.35
CA ASN A 19 -1.14 -14.51 0.87
C ASN A 19 -2.14 -15.66 0.62
N ALA A 20 -2.94 -15.58 -0.44
CA ALA A 20 -3.96 -16.58 -0.72
C ALA A 20 -3.44 -17.78 -1.52
N TRP A 21 -2.45 -17.61 -2.41
CA TRP A 21 -1.99 -18.69 -3.29
C TRP A 21 -0.47 -18.89 -3.34
N PHE A 22 0.35 -17.87 -3.03
CA PHE A 22 1.81 -17.93 -3.16
C PHE A 22 2.56 -17.83 -1.83
N GLN A 23 1.86 -18.06 -0.71
CA GLN A 23 2.48 -18.11 0.61
C GLN A 23 3.58 -19.16 0.66
N VAL A 24 4.70 -18.82 1.27
CA VAL A 24 5.86 -19.70 1.36
C VAL A 24 5.67 -20.64 2.56
N GLU A 25 6.05 -21.91 2.41
CA GLU A 25 5.92 -22.92 3.47
C GLU A 25 6.80 -22.63 4.70
N ASP A 26 7.99 -22.05 4.49
CA ASP A 26 8.85 -21.60 5.59
C ASP A 26 8.21 -20.40 6.31
N GLU A 27 7.79 -20.63 7.56
CA GLU A 27 7.08 -19.63 8.37
C GLU A 27 7.90 -18.35 8.58
N LYS A 28 9.22 -18.46 8.76
CA LYS A 28 10.09 -17.30 9.01
C LYS A 28 10.21 -16.46 7.75
N LEU A 29 10.46 -17.09 6.61
CA LEU A 29 10.52 -16.41 5.31
C LEU A 29 9.17 -15.79 4.94
N ASN A 30 8.07 -16.52 5.11
CA ASN A 30 6.73 -16.01 4.84
C ASN A 30 6.40 -14.79 5.72
N THR A 31 6.78 -14.83 7.01
CA THR A 31 6.62 -13.69 7.92
C THR A 31 7.41 -12.48 7.46
N ILE A 32 8.68 -12.66 7.07
CA ILE A 32 9.53 -11.57 6.56
C ILE A 32 8.91 -10.95 5.30
N ILE A 33 8.43 -11.77 4.37
CA ILE A 33 7.82 -11.29 3.11
C ILE A 33 6.54 -10.51 3.43
N ASN A 34 5.71 -11.00 4.34
CA ASN A 34 4.50 -10.30 4.76
C ASN A 34 4.77 -8.96 5.43
N ILE A 35 5.81 -8.89 6.27
CA ILE A 35 6.26 -7.62 6.86
C ILE A 35 6.68 -6.66 5.74
N LEU A 36 7.53 -7.10 4.81
CA LEU A 36 8.02 -6.26 3.71
C LEU A 36 6.89 -5.75 2.82
N LEU A 37 5.98 -6.62 2.38
CA LEU A 37 4.84 -6.22 1.55
C LEU A 37 3.91 -5.26 2.30
N SER A 38 3.62 -5.55 3.56
CA SER A 38 2.78 -4.67 4.39
C SER A 38 3.44 -3.31 4.59
N SER A 39 4.75 -3.24 4.83
CA SER A 39 5.50 -1.99 4.96
C SER A 39 5.38 -1.13 3.70
N ILE A 40 5.45 -1.73 2.51
CA ILE A 40 5.27 -1.01 1.23
C ILE A 40 3.84 -0.45 1.13
N LEU A 41 2.82 -1.24 1.48
CA LEU A 41 1.43 -0.78 1.51
C LEU A 41 1.23 0.40 2.47
N PHE A 42 1.78 0.30 3.69
CA PHE A 42 1.69 1.36 4.70
C PHE A 42 2.42 2.63 4.27
N LEU A 43 3.60 2.51 3.66
CA LEU A 43 4.33 3.65 3.12
C LEU A 43 3.50 4.37 2.05
N TYR A 44 2.91 3.61 1.12
CA TYR A 44 2.14 4.20 0.01
C TYR A 44 0.87 4.89 0.52
N ILE A 45 0.11 4.28 1.43
CA ILE A 45 -1.09 4.93 1.98
C ILE A 45 -0.74 6.18 2.80
N GLY A 46 0.38 6.18 3.54
CA GLY A 46 0.90 7.37 4.20
C GLY A 46 1.22 8.51 3.23
N TYR A 47 1.86 8.18 2.10
CA TYR A 47 2.10 9.13 1.01
C TYR A 47 0.78 9.66 0.39
N LEU A 48 -0.23 8.81 0.22
CA LEU A 48 -1.55 9.25 -0.27
C LEU A 48 -2.23 10.20 0.69
N ALA A 49 -2.19 9.90 2.00
CA ALA A 49 -2.72 10.76 3.04
C ALA A 49 -2.02 12.13 3.04
N TYR A 50 -0.68 12.15 2.94
CA TYR A 50 0.09 13.38 2.83
C TYR A 50 -0.33 14.21 1.61
N ILE A 51 -0.45 13.61 0.42
CA ILE A 51 -0.92 14.32 -0.77
C ILE A 51 -2.34 14.84 -0.58
N ALA A 52 -3.24 14.04 -0.03
CA ALA A 52 -4.62 14.42 0.20
C ALA A 52 -4.71 15.66 1.10
N LEU A 53 -4.01 15.64 2.24
CA LEU A 53 -3.92 16.78 3.15
C LEU A 53 -3.31 18.02 2.49
N LYS A 54 -2.23 17.84 1.72
CA LYS A 54 -1.59 18.94 0.98
C LYS A 54 -2.55 19.58 -0.03
N LYS A 55 -3.39 18.78 -0.70
CA LYS A 55 -4.40 19.28 -1.65
C LYS A 55 -5.53 20.02 -0.94
N ILE A 56 -6.04 19.50 0.16
CA ILE A 56 -7.07 20.16 0.97
C ILE A 56 -6.56 21.51 1.47
N LYS A 57 -5.34 21.56 2.02
CA LYS A 57 -4.70 22.81 2.47
C LYS A 57 -4.51 23.83 1.35
N LYS A 58 -4.18 23.38 0.13
CA LYS A 58 -4.04 24.25 -1.05
C LYS A 58 -5.40 24.80 -1.50
N ALA A 59 -6.44 23.96 -1.50
CA ALA A 59 -7.79 24.37 -1.87
C ALA A 59 -8.38 25.37 -0.87
N SER A 60 -8.12 25.19 0.44
CA SER A 60 -8.58 26.11 1.49
C SER A 60 -7.91 27.49 1.48
N LYS A 61 -6.76 27.65 0.81
CA LYS A 61 -6.04 28.94 0.71
C LYS A 61 -6.45 29.78 -0.51
N LYS A 62 -7.32 29.26 -1.36
CA LYS A 62 -7.75 29.88 -2.63
C LYS A 62 -9.20 30.35 -2.51
#